data_AF-A0A5D2D0I0-F1
#
_entry.id   AF-A0A5D2D0I0-F1
#
_cell.length_a   1.000
_cell.length_b   1.000
_cell.length_c   1.000
_cell.angle_alpha   90.00
_cell.angle_beta   90.00
_cell.angle_gamma   90.00
#
_symmetry.space_group_name_H-M   'P 1'
#
loop_
_entity.id
_entity.type
_entity.pdbx_description
1 polymer ?
#
loop_
_entity_poly.entity_id
_entity_poly.type
_entity_poly.pdbx_seq_one_letter_code
_entity_poly.pdbx_strand_id
1 'polypeptide(L)' 'MSQFINHSCSQNLVNHQVLVDSMDCHRAHIGLYASQDISVGEELTFDYRYELLPAQGYPCQCGVSTCRGRLY' A
#
# COMPACT_ATOMS: atom_id res chain seq x y z
N MET A 1 -11.79 -7.55 2.66
CA MET A 1 -12.06 -6.09 2.58
C MET A 1 -10.82 -5.29 2.20
N SER A 2 -9.64 -5.58 2.74
CA SER A 2 -8.38 -4.94 2.30
C SER A 2 -8.04 -5.15 0.82
N GLN A 3 -8.60 -6.18 0.16
CA GLN A 3 -8.45 -6.45 -1.27
C GLN A 3 -9.00 -5.35 -2.21
N PHE A 4 -9.72 -4.36 -1.68
CA PHE A 4 -10.30 -3.26 -2.45
C PHE A 4 -9.57 -1.93 -2.24
N ILE A 5 -8.51 -1.90 -1.43
CA ILE A 5 -7.74 -0.69 -1.15
C ILE A 5 -6.76 -0.47 -2.29
N ASN A 6 -6.86 0.68 -2.97
CA ASN A 6 -6.08 0.98 -4.17
C ASN A 6 -4.63 1.39 -3.85
N HIS A 7 -3.81 1.40 -4.91
CA HIS A 7 -2.46 1.93 -4.85
C HIS A 7 -2.44 3.45 -4.92
N SER A 8 -1.58 4.07 -4.11
CA SER A 8 -1.12 5.44 -4.33
C SER A 8 0.39 5.55 -4.14
N CYS A 9 1.04 6.40 -4.95
CA CYS A 9 2.44 6.79 -4.76
C CYS A 9 2.60 7.82 -3.62
N SER A 10 1.50 8.41 -3.15
CA SER A 10 1.41 9.18 -1.91
C SER A 10 0.34 8.55 -1.02
N GLN A 11 0.67 7.37 -0.51
CA GLN A 11 -0.21 6.56 0.34
C GLN A 11 -0.50 7.22 1.69
N ASN A 12 -1.70 6.97 2.21
CA ASN A 12 -2.08 7.32 3.58
C ASN A 12 -2.07 6.11 4.54
N LEU A 13 -1.86 4.90 4.00
CA LEU A 13 -1.70 3.67 4.77
C LEU A 13 -0.30 3.07 4.63
N VAL A 14 0.19 2.50 5.73
CA VAL A 14 1.43 1.71 5.82
C VAL A 14 1.15 0.29 6.30
N ASN A 15 1.84 -0.69 5.71
CA ASN A 15 1.77 -2.07 6.15
C ASN A 15 2.80 -2.35 7.26
N HIS A 16 2.36 -3.06 8.30
CA HIS A 16 3.20 -3.55 9.38
C HIS A 16 2.94 -5.03 9.59
N GLN A 17 4.02 -5.77 9.83
CA GLN A 17 3.97 -7.16 10.22
C GLN A 17 3.66 -7.26 11.71
N VAL A 18 2.55 -7.89 12.05
CA VAL A 18 2.04 -8.00 13.42
C VAL A 18 2.03 -9.47 13.83
N LEU A 19 2.79 -9.77 14.89
CA LEU A 19 2.79 -11.08 15.52
C LEU A 19 1.64 -11.12 16.52
N VAL A 20 0.65 -11.97 16.28
CA VAL A 20 -0.54 -12.08 17.14
C VAL A 20 -0.41 -13.30 18.06
N ASP A 21 -0.32 -14.50 17.48
CA ASP A 21 -0.34 -15.76 18.26
C ASP A 21 1.00 -16.50 18.29
N SER A 22 1.92 -16.20 17.38
CA SER A 22 3.20 -16.91 17.23
C SER A 22 4.33 -15.91 17.05
N MET A 23 5.49 -16.18 17.66
CA MET A 23 6.73 -15.43 17.38
C MET A 23 7.36 -15.83 16.03
N ASP A 24 6.72 -16.72 15.27
CA ASP A 24 7.12 -17.05 13.92
C ASP A 24 6.74 -15.92 12.96
N CYS A 25 7.76 -15.23 12.42
CA CYS A 25 7.58 -14.16 11.47
C CYS A 25 6.91 -14.63 10.17
N HIS A 26 7.06 -15.89 9.76
CA HIS A 26 6.35 -16.41 8.58
C HIS A 26 4.83 -16.49 8.77
N ARG A 27 4.34 -16.50 10.03
CA ARG A 27 2.90 -16.55 10.35
C ARG A 27 2.34 -15.21 10.82
N ALA A 28 3.13 -14.15 10.72
CA ALA A 28 2.67 -12.83 11.11
C ALA A 28 1.55 -12.33 10.21
N HIS A 29 0.62 -11.58 10.79
CA HIS A 29 -0.45 -10.93 10.06
C HIS A 29 0.03 -9.59 9.49
N ILE A 30 -0.50 -9.19 8.34
CA ILE A 30 -0.26 -7.84 7.80
C ILE A 30 -1.36 -6.92 8.32
N GLY A 31 -0.98 -5.96 9.16
CA GLY A 31 -1.85 -4.86 9.58
C GLY A 31 -1.62 -3.64 8.70
N LEU A 32 -2.70 -2.97 8.31
CA LEU A 32 -2.66 -1.67 7.64
C LEU A 32 -2.97 -0.57 8.66
N TYR A 33 -2.08 0.41 8.75
CA TYR A 33 -2.16 1.50 9.71
C TYR A 33 -2.11 2.84 9.00
N ALA A 34 -2.79 3.85 9.52
CA ALA A 34 -2.71 5.21 9.00
C ALA A 34 -1.31 5.79 9.29
N SER A 35 -0.64 6.32 8.26
CA SER A 35 0.62 7.05 8.42
C SER A 35 0.43 8.54 8.65
N GLN A 36 -0.79 9.04 8.43
CA GLN A 36 -1.20 10.43 8.59
C GLN A 36 -2.67 10.49 8.99
N ASP A 37 -3.14 11.67 9.39
CA ASP A 37 -4.57 11.89 9.62
C ASP A 37 -5.34 11.79 8.30
N ILE A 38 -6.41 10.98 8.31
CA ILE A 38 -7.23 10.70 7.12
C ILE A 38 -8.60 11.37 7.32
N SER A 39 -8.97 12.25 6.40
CA SER A 39 -10.24 12.95 6.48
C SER A 39 -11.41 12.04 6.06
N VAL A 40 -12.62 12.34 6.54
CA VAL A 40 -13.81 11.61 6.14
C VAL A 40 -14.04 11.78 4.63
N GLY A 41 -14.18 10.65 3.92
CA GLY A 41 -14.35 10.63 2.46
C GLY A 41 -13.04 10.58 1.66
N GLU A 42 -11.90 10.64 2.32
CA GLU A 42 -10.59 10.41 1.68
C GLU A 42 -10.42 8.93 1.33
N GLU A 43 -9.89 8.66 0.14
CA GLU A 43 -9.64 7.29 -0.31
C GLU A 43 -8.49 6.67 0.49
N LEU A 44 -8.73 5.49 1.05
CA LEU A 44 -7.67 4.70 1.67
C LEU A 44 -6.77 4.10 0.58
N THR A 45 -5.47 4.37 0.65
CA THR A 45 -4.50 3.90 -0.33
C THR A 45 -3.22 3.44 0.35
N PHE A 46 -2.61 2.35 -0.15
CA PHE A 46 -1.32 1.88 0.34
C PHE A 46 -0.34 1.64 -0.81
N ASP A 47 0.95 1.73 -0.52
CA ASP A 47 1.98 1.40 -1.51
C ASP A 47 2.04 -0.12 -1.68
N TYR A 48 1.83 -0.58 -2.91
CA TYR A 48 1.86 -2.00 -3.24
C TYR A 48 3.30 -2.57 -3.22
N ARG A 49 4.33 -1.70 -3.11
CA ARG A 49 5.75 -2.05 -2.97
C ARG A 49 6.22 -3.11 -3.98
N TYR A 50 5.74 -3.04 -5.22
CA TYR A 50 6.30 -3.86 -6.27
C TYR A 50 7.66 -3.26 -6.70
N GLU A 51 8.67 -4.13 -6.87
CA GLU A 51 9.94 -3.74 -7.47
C GLU A 51 9.75 -3.56 -8.97
N LEU A 52 9.89 -2.31 -9.44
CA LEU A 52 9.78 -1.92 -10.85
C LEU A 52 10.69 -2.78 -11.73
N LEU A 53 10.14 -3.86 -12.29
CA LEU A 53 10.81 -4.63 -13.32
C LEU A 53 10.83 -3.77 -14.60
N PRO A 54 12.02 -3.49 -15.17
CA PRO A 54 12.10 -2.65 -16.34
C PRO A 54 11.29 -3.28 -17.50
N ALA A 55 10.41 -2.47 -18.09
CA ALA A 55 9.55 -2.75 -19.24
C ALA A 55 8.25 -3.56 -19.01
N GLN A 56 7.94 -4.04 -17.80
CA GLN A 56 6.66 -4.70 -17.53
C GLN A 56 5.92 -3.98 -16.41
N GLY A 57 4.81 -3.31 -16.74
CA GLY A 57 3.90 -2.82 -15.72
C GLY A 57 2.66 -2.08 -16.20
N TYR A 58 1.62 -2.04 -15.37
CA TYR A 58 0.38 -1.29 -15.62
C TYR A 58 0.59 0.20 -15.33
N PRO A 59 -0.04 1.10 -16.11
CA PRO A 59 0.01 2.53 -15.83
C PRO A 59 -0.57 2.83 -14.45
N CYS A 60 0.16 3.60 -13.65
CA CYS A 60 -0.32 4.04 -12.35
C CYS A 60 -1.30 5.21 -12.54
N GLN A 61 -2.46 5.13 -11.90
CA GLN A 61 -3.55 6.11 -12.02
C GLN A 61 -3.85 6.83 -10.70
N CYS A 62 -2.90 6.85 -9.76
CA CYS A 62 -3.09 7.43 -8.43
C CYS A 62 -3.23 8.96 -8.39
N GLY A 63 -3.02 9.67 -9.51
CA GLY A 63 -3.32 11.10 -9.65
C GLY A 63 -2.37 12.07 -8.92
N VAL A 64 -1.42 11.58 -8.11
CA VAL A 64 -0.45 12.43 -7.40
C VAL A 64 0.68 12.95 -8.30
N SER A 65 1.15 14.17 -8.04
CA SER A 65 2.20 14.82 -8.82
C SER A 65 3.55 14.09 -8.77
N THR A 66 3.81 13.37 -7.68
CA THR A 66 5.01 12.56 -7.46
C THR A 66 4.84 11.10 -7.92
N CYS A 67 3.87 10.82 -8.79
CA CYS A 67 3.59 9.47 -9.26
C CYS A 67 4.80 8.85 -9.98
N ARG A 68 5.09 7.58 -9.66
CA ARG A 68 6.10 6.75 -10.34
C ARG A 68 5.73 6.39 -11.79
N GLY A 69 4.48 6.67 -12.20
CA GLY A 69 3.96 6.46 -13.55
C GLY A 69 3.53 5.02 -13.86
N ARG A 70 4.08 4.02 -13.17
CA ARG A 70 3.72 2.61 -13.34
C ARG A 70 3.57 1.91 -11.99
N LEU A 71 2.62 0.99 -11.95
CA LEU A 71 2.59 -0.11 -11.00
C LEU A 71 3.57 -1.18 -11.50
N TYR A 72 3.90 -2.15 -10.65
CA TYR A 72 5.00 -3.13 -10.76
C TYR A 72 6.34 -2.59 -10.37
#